data_AF-A0A563TYK3-F1
#
_entry.id   AF-A0A563TYK3-F1
#
_cell.length_a   1.000
_cell.length_b   1.000
_cell.length_c   1.000
_cell.angle_alpha   90.00
_cell.angle_beta   90.00
_cell.angle_gamma   90.00
#
_symmetry.space_group_name_H-M   'P 1'
#
loop_
_entity.id
_entity.type
_entity.pdbx_description
1 polymer ?
#
loop_
_entity_poly.entity_id
_entity_poly.type
_entity_poly.pdbx_seq_one_letter_code
_entity_poly.pdbx_strand_id
1 'polypeptide(L)'
;MKKALFILFLFVSASAFAQQSADDFKDDWADLRHYEAENSHLPQPAAGEKRVVFLGSSIFEFWKQKVPQYFAEHKNYIDRGISGQMSPQLLIRFQQDVVGVKANAVIILAGSNDIAGTTGHVTTGRIMDNIRSMVQIAKANNIKVILCEYLPVYEYPWRKGFAAADKIIELNEAIKAYAGQERLVLLDYFSPLVDERNGQKAELTTDGVHPNEAGYKIMAKVTDEAIAKALK
;
A
#
# COMPACT_ATOMS: atom_id res chain seq x y z
N MET A 1 -84.50 -14.17 16.59
CA MET A 1 -83.73 -13.36 15.61
C MET A 1 -82.64 -12.60 16.37
N LYS A 2 -81.41 -13.12 16.40
CA LYS A 2 -80.25 -12.46 17.03
C LYS A 2 -79.26 -12.11 15.91
N LYS A 3 -79.01 -10.81 15.72
CA LYS A 3 -78.11 -10.27 14.70
C LYS A 3 -76.66 -10.44 15.19
N ALA A 4 -75.82 -11.13 14.42
CA ALA A 4 -74.39 -11.20 14.65
C ALA A 4 -73.72 -9.99 14.00
N LEU A 5 -72.93 -9.24 14.78
CA LEU A 5 -72.18 -8.07 14.37
C LEU A 5 -70.79 -8.51 13.90
N PHE A 6 -70.50 -8.37 12.61
CA PHE A 6 -69.16 -8.59 12.06
C PHE A 6 -68.31 -7.34 12.28
N ILE A 7 -67.23 -7.46 13.05
CA ILE A 7 -66.22 -6.41 13.22
C ILE A 7 -65.17 -6.61 12.13
N LEU A 8 -65.06 -5.62 11.24
CA LEU A 8 -64.07 -5.55 10.17
C LEU A 8 -62.76 -4.99 10.75
N PHE A 9 -61.73 -5.82 10.83
CA PHE A 9 -60.37 -5.37 11.18
C PHE A 9 -59.69 -4.75 9.96
N LEU A 10 -59.50 -3.44 9.99
CA LEU A 10 -58.64 -2.69 9.06
C LEU A 10 -57.17 -2.93 9.44
N PHE A 11 -56.45 -3.69 8.63
CA PHE A 11 -54.99 -3.77 8.71
C PHE A 11 -54.38 -2.52 8.08
N VAL A 12 -53.83 -1.63 8.92
CA VAL A 12 -52.93 -0.55 8.47
C VAL A 12 -51.52 -1.12 8.40
N SER A 13 -51.04 -1.40 7.19
CA SER A 13 -49.63 -1.75 6.97
C SER A 13 -48.79 -0.48 7.09
N ALA A 14 -48.26 -0.22 8.28
CA ALA A 14 -47.19 0.74 8.46
C ALA A 14 -45.91 0.16 7.85
N SER A 15 -45.55 0.62 6.65
CA SER A 15 -44.24 0.36 6.05
C SER A 15 -43.18 1.05 6.91
N ALA A 16 -42.61 0.32 7.85
CA ALA A 16 -41.40 0.74 8.55
C ALA A 16 -40.24 0.71 7.56
N PHE A 17 -40.00 1.83 6.87
CA PHE A 17 -38.67 2.09 6.34
C PHE A 17 -37.75 2.25 7.55
N ALA A 18 -37.10 1.15 7.94
CA ALA A 18 -35.98 1.21 8.86
C ALA A 18 -34.94 2.13 8.22
N GLN A 19 -34.74 3.31 8.81
CA GLN A 19 -33.72 4.24 8.41
C GLN A 19 -32.38 3.58 8.76
N GLN A 20 -31.78 2.92 7.77
CA GLN A 20 -30.45 2.32 7.91
C GLN A 20 -29.49 3.47 8.26
N SER A 21 -28.96 3.43 9.49
CA SER A 21 -27.94 4.39 9.92
C SER A 21 -26.77 4.29 8.95
N ALA A 22 -26.29 5.42 8.44
CA ALA A 22 -25.05 5.43 7.69
C ALA A 22 -23.92 4.94 8.61
N ASP A 23 -23.19 3.92 8.17
CA ASP A 23 -22.01 3.44 8.88
C ASP A 23 -20.99 4.58 9.04
N ASP A 24 -20.42 4.73 10.23
CA ASP A 24 -19.52 5.87 10.55
C ASP A 24 -18.03 5.55 10.43
N PHE A 25 -17.69 4.27 10.20
CA PHE A 25 -16.37 3.72 9.84
C PHE A 25 -15.18 4.21 10.66
N LYS A 26 -15.41 4.69 11.88
CA LYS A 26 -14.33 5.18 12.76
C LYS A 26 -13.38 4.07 13.20
N ASP A 27 -13.81 2.83 13.07
CA ASP A 27 -13.08 1.60 13.39
C ASP A 27 -12.32 1.01 12.18
N ASP A 28 -12.47 1.58 10.97
CA ASP A 28 -11.73 1.18 9.76
C ASP A 28 -10.29 1.71 9.79
N TRP A 29 -9.52 1.28 10.78
CA TRP A 29 -8.14 1.75 11.01
C TRP A 29 -7.18 1.44 9.85
N ALA A 30 -7.44 0.37 9.10
CA ALA A 30 -6.65 -0.02 7.93
C ALA A 30 -7.13 0.63 6.62
N ASP A 31 -8.19 1.45 6.67
CA ASP A 31 -8.82 2.13 5.53
C ASP A 31 -9.15 1.14 4.39
N LEU A 32 -9.81 0.03 4.73
CA LEU A 32 -10.14 -1.04 3.78
C LEU A 32 -11.04 -0.55 2.64
N ARG A 33 -11.82 0.51 2.87
CA ARG A 33 -12.72 1.04 1.85
C ARG A 33 -12.03 1.89 0.79
N HIS A 34 -10.81 2.38 1.06
CA HIS A 34 -10.08 3.29 0.19
C HIS A 34 -10.07 2.82 -1.27
N TYR A 35 -9.79 1.53 -1.48
CA TYR A 35 -9.76 0.90 -2.80
C TYR A 35 -10.88 -0.11 -3.04
N GLU A 36 -11.87 -0.25 -2.15
CA GLU A 36 -12.94 -1.24 -2.31
C GLU A 36 -13.72 -1.04 -3.62
N ALA A 37 -14.11 0.20 -3.90
CA ALA A 37 -14.75 0.55 -5.17
C ALA A 37 -13.82 0.29 -6.36
N GLU A 38 -12.55 0.73 -6.31
CA GLU A 38 -11.61 0.47 -7.40
C GLU A 38 -11.40 -1.03 -7.64
N ASN A 39 -11.24 -1.82 -6.57
CA ASN A 39 -11.05 -3.27 -6.60
C ASN A 39 -12.24 -3.99 -7.24
N SER A 40 -13.46 -3.61 -6.88
CA SER A 40 -14.69 -4.23 -7.40
C SER A 40 -14.95 -3.91 -8.88
N HIS A 41 -14.43 -2.79 -9.39
CA HIS A 41 -14.55 -2.40 -10.79
C HIS A 41 -13.41 -2.93 -11.67
N LEU A 42 -12.38 -3.57 -11.10
CA LEU A 42 -11.34 -4.19 -11.91
C LEU A 42 -11.94 -5.33 -12.73
N PRO A 43 -11.73 -5.36 -14.06
CA PRO A 43 -12.15 -6.50 -14.85
C PRO A 43 -11.40 -7.75 -14.41
N GLN A 44 -11.88 -8.93 -14.84
CA GLN A 44 -11.06 -10.13 -14.71
C GLN A 44 -9.75 -9.97 -15.50
N PRO A 45 -8.61 -10.47 -15.01
CA PRO A 45 -7.36 -10.42 -15.76
C PRO A 45 -7.55 -11.09 -17.12
N ALA A 46 -7.14 -10.42 -18.19
CA ALA A 46 -7.11 -11.02 -19.51
C ALA A 46 -6.09 -12.18 -19.56
N ALA A 47 -6.28 -13.11 -20.50
CA ALA A 47 -5.35 -14.22 -20.67
C ALA A 47 -3.93 -13.69 -20.94
N GLY A 48 -2.97 -14.07 -20.08
CA GLY A 48 -1.58 -13.63 -20.17
C GLY A 48 -1.28 -12.26 -19.56
N GLU A 49 -2.28 -11.53 -19.05
CA GLU A 49 -2.07 -10.27 -18.32
C GLU A 49 -1.19 -10.52 -17.09
N LYS A 50 -0.23 -9.60 -16.85
CA LYS A 50 0.69 -9.68 -15.71
C LYS A 50 0.45 -8.51 -14.76
N ARG A 51 -0.54 -8.63 -13.88
CA ARG A 51 -0.86 -7.58 -12.90
C ARG A 51 0.29 -7.36 -11.92
N VAL A 52 0.71 -6.11 -11.77
CA VAL A 52 1.70 -5.70 -10.78
C VAL A 52 1.04 -4.73 -9.81
N VAL A 53 0.97 -5.09 -8.54
CA VAL A 53 0.43 -4.21 -7.49
C VAL A 53 1.56 -3.43 -6.83
N PHE A 54 1.39 -2.12 -6.69
CA PHE A 54 2.28 -1.24 -5.96
C PHE A 54 1.69 -1.02 -4.56
N LEU A 55 2.12 -1.84 -3.59
CA LEU A 55 1.62 -1.78 -2.22
C LEU A 55 2.53 -0.88 -1.37
N GLY A 56 1.99 0.23 -0.88
CA GLY A 56 2.76 1.20 -0.10
C GLY A 56 1.91 2.23 0.62
N SER A 57 2.51 3.37 0.94
CA SER A 57 1.82 4.53 1.51
C SER A 57 1.83 5.73 0.55
N SER A 58 2.14 6.92 1.04
CA SER A 58 2.13 8.19 0.30
C SER A 58 3.10 8.21 -0.88
N ILE A 59 4.21 7.45 -0.84
CA ILE A 59 5.16 7.39 -1.96
C ILE A 59 4.49 6.85 -3.23
N PHE A 60 3.65 5.82 -3.14
CA PHE A 60 2.96 5.29 -4.32
C PHE A 60 1.68 6.07 -4.64
N GLU A 61 0.93 6.50 -3.63
CA GLU A 61 -0.25 7.32 -3.84
C GLU A 61 0.08 8.62 -4.57
N PHE A 62 1.14 9.32 -4.13
CA PHE A 62 1.59 10.56 -4.77
C PHE A 62 2.25 10.30 -6.11
N TRP A 63 2.81 9.11 -6.36
CA TRP A 63 3.28 8.76 -7.69
C TRP A 63 2.12 8.76 -8.68
N LYS A 64 1.02 8.06 -8.37
CA LYS A 64 -0.18 8.04 -9.24
C LYS A 64 -0.74 9.44 -9.46
N GLN A 65 -0.68 10.33 -8.46
CA GLN A 65 -1.15 11.71 -8.57
C GLN A 65 -0.21 12.62 -9.38
N LYS A 66 1.11 12.53 -9.19
CA LYS A 66 2.09 13.43 -9.84
C LYS A 66 2.53 12.97 -11.21
N VAL A 67 2.53 11.66 -11.47
CA VAL A 67 2.95 11.06 -12.74
C VAL A 67 1.90 10.05 -13.22
N PRO A 68 0.63 10.45 -13.39
CA PRO A 68 -0.48 9.55 -13.72
C PRO A 68 -0.24 8.78 -15.03
N GLN A 69 0.52 9.36 -15.96
CA GLN A 69 0.88 8.71 -17.23
C GLN A 69 1.63 7.39 -17.03
N TYR A 70 2.45 7.26 -15.96
CA TYR A 70 3.19 6.01 -15.70
C TYR A 70 2.24 4.84 -15.44
N PHE A 71 1.12 5.07 -14.76
CA PHE A 71 0.11 4.03 -14.53
C PHE A 71 -0.84 3.89 -15.72
N ALA A 72 -1.13 4.98 -16.45
CA ALA A 72 -2.02 4.95 -17.62
C ALA A 72 -1.42 4.19 -18.81
N GLU A 73 -0.10 4.29 -19.03
CA GLU A 73 0.63 3.58 -20.08
C GLU A 73 0.76 2.08 -19.77
N HIS A 74 0.74 1.70 -18.49
CA HIS A 74 0.85 0.34 -18.01
C HIS A 74 -0.48 -0.14 -17.40
N LYS A 75 -1.43 -0.54 -18.26
CA LYS A 75 -2.79 -0.94 -17.85
C LYS A 75 -2.84 -2.07 -16.79
N ASN A 76 -1.78 -2.84 -16.66
CA ASN A 76 -1.61 -3.93 -15.71
C ASN A 76 -0.96 -3.50 -14.38
N TYR A 77 -0.57 -2.23 -14.22
CA TYR A 77 -0.05 -1.70 -12.96
C TYR A 77 -1.19 -1.14 -12.12
N ILE A 78 -1.24 -1.57 -10.86
CA ILE A 78 -2.32 -1.25 -9.93
C ILE A 78 -1.70 -0.58 -8.70
N ASP A 79 -1.88 0.73 -8.58
CA ASP A 79 -1.47 1.46 -7.39
C ASP A 79 -2.38 1.14 -6.20
N ARG A 80 -1.77 0.77 -5.07
CA ARG A 80 -2.41 0.55 -3.79
C ARG A 80 -1.65 1.27 -2.68
N GLY A 81 -1.21 2.50 -2.92
CA GLY A 81 -0.62 3.39 -1.93
C GLY A 81 -1.67 4.16 -1.11
N ILE A 82 -1.60 4.15 0.22
CA ILE A 82 -2.48 4.96 1.07
C ILE A 82 -1.65 5.81 2.03
N SER A 83 -1.73 7.13 1.91
CA SER A 83 -0.94 8.09 2.70
C SER A 83 -1.01 7.83 4.20
N GLY A 84 0.14 7.97 4.86
CA GLY A 84 0.25 7.81 6.32
C GLY A 84 0.22 6.36 6.83
N GLN A 85 -0.13 5.37 6.00
CA GLN A 85 -0.19 3.98 6.48
C GLN A 85 1.18 3.38 6.83
N MET A 86 1.17 2.57 7.88
CA MET A 86 2.28 1.78 8.40
C MET A 86 2.19 0.32 7.95
N SER A 87 3.28 -0.44 8.07
CA SER A 87 3.36 -1.86 7.71
C SER A 87 2.23 -2.76 8.26
N PRO A 88 1.69 -2.61 9.49
CA PRO A 88 0.54 -3.40 9.94
C PRO A 88 -0.75 -3.13 9.14
N GLN A 89 -0.99 -1.90 8.69
CA GLN A 89 -2.18 -1.56 7.88
C GLN A 89 -2.05 -2.15 6.47
N LEU A 90 -0.85 -2.07 5.90
CA LEU A 90 -0.51 -2.74 4.63
C LEU A 90 -0.74 -4.25 4.73
N LEU A 91 -0.36 -4.89 5.85
CA LEU A 91 -0.59 -6.31 6.09
C LEU A 91 -2.09 -6.64 6.16
N ILE A 92 -2.89 -5.86 6.90
CA ILE A 92 -4.34 -6.08 7.04
C ILE A 92 -5.03 -6.03 5.67
N ARG A 93 -4.71 -5.02 4.85
CA ARG A 93 -5.34 -4.85 3.54
C ARG A 93 -4.73 -5.71 2.42
N PHE A 94 -3.63 -6.42 2.70
CA PHE A 94 -2.92 -7.22 1.69
C PHE A 94 -3.84 -8.23 0.97
N GLN A 95 -4.73 -8.88 1.72
CA GLN A 95 -5.66 -9.84 1.14
C GLN A 95 -6.60 -9.18 0.12
N GLN A 96 -7.11 -7.99 0.42
CA GLN A 96 -8.04 -7.29 -0.46
C GLN A 96 -7.33 -6.66 -1.65
N ASP A 97 -6.26 -5.91 -1.37
CA ASP A 97 -5.62 -5.01 -2.33
C ASP A 97 -4.56 -5.70 -3.20
N VAL A 98 -4.09 -6.89 -2.82
CA VAL A 98 -3.09 -7.66 -3.57
C VAL A 98 -3.64 -9.00 -4.04
N VAL A 99 -4.15 -9.82 -3.11
CA VAL A 99 -4.65 -11.16 -3.46
C VAL A 99 -5.99 -11.06 -4.19
N GLY A 100 -6.92 -10.25 -3.69
CA GLY A 100 -8.26 -10.07 -4.25
C GLY A 100 -8.26 -9.52 -5.68
N VAL A 101 -7.26 -8.70 -6.02
CA VAL A 101 -7.08 -8.15 -7.38
C VAL A 101 -6.35 -9.09 -8.34
N LYS A 102 -5.98 -10.29 -7.88
CA LYS A 102 -5.30 -11.35 -8.65
C LYS A 102 -3.95 -10.89 -9.20
N ALA A 103 -3.13 -10.29 -8.35
CA ALA A 103 -1.79 -9.85 -8.74
C ALA A 103 -0.91 -11.02 -9.21
N ASN A 104 -0.08 -10.79 -10.23
CA ASN A 104 1.01 -11.70 -10.59
C ASN A 104 2.30 -11.36 -9.88
N ALA A 105 2.51 -10.06 -9.61
CA ALA A 105 3.59 -9.56 -8.78
C ALA A 105 3.09 -8.46 -7.84
N VAL A 106 3.77 -8.30 -6.72
CA VAL A 106 3.58 -7.19 -5.79
C VAL A 106 4.91 -6.55 -5.46
N ILE A 107 4.94 -5.22 -5.52
CA ILE A 107 6.00 -4.37 -5.03
C ILE A 107 5.60 -3.94 -3.62
N ILE A 108 6.42 -4.26 -2.62
CA ILE A 108 6.16 -3.92 -1.22
C ILE A 108 7.14 -2.83 -0.79
N LEU A 109 6.61 -1.63 -0.48
CA LEU A 109 7.35 -0.50 0.06
C LEU A 109 6.75 -0.09 1.41
N ALA A 110 7.39 -0.47 2.51
CA ALA A 110 6.87 -0.28 3.87
C ALA A 110 7.96 0.14 4.86
N GLY A 111 7.58 0.83 5.95
CA GLY A 111 8.44 1.06 7.10
C GLY A 111 8.72 2.53 7.46
N SER A 112 8.70 3.46 6.51
CA SER A 112 9.00 4.87 6.83
C SER A 112 7.96 5.50 7.77
N ASN A 113 6.67 5.23 7.58
CA ASN A 113 5.64 5.70 8.50
C ASN A 113 5.68 4.97 9.85
N ASP A 114 6.14 3.71 9.89
CA ASP A 114 6.37 2.99 11.14
C ASP A 114 7.47 3.68 11.96
N ILE A 115 8.57 4.08 11.29
CA ILE A 115 9.68 4.83 11.87
C ILE A 115 9.22 6.22 12.30
N ALA A 116 8.49 6.94 11.45
CA ALA A 116 8.04 8.31 11.69
C ALA A 116 6.88 8.41 12.69
N GLY A 117 5.99 7.43 12.73
CA GLY A 117 4.75 7.47 13.51
C GLY A 117 4.89 7.07 14.98
N THR A 118 6.05 6.54 15.40
CA THR A 118 6.19 5.91 16.72
C THR A 118 7.38 6.39 17.53
N THR A 119 7.16 6.68 18.82
CA THR A 119 8.19 7.13 19.77
C THR A 119 9.05 5.98 20.33
N GLY A 120 9.42 5.02 19.48
CA GLY A 120 10.41 3.98 19.81
C GLY A 120 9.86 2.58 20.13
N HIS A 121 8.54 2.38 20.17
CA HIS A 121 7.95 1.06 20.41
C HIS A 121 7.90 0.17 19.15
N VAL A 122 8.07 0.75 17.95
CA VAL A 122 8.24 -0.01 16.71
C VAL A 122 9.72 -0.14 16.41
N THR A 123 10.17 -1.38 16.29
CA THR A 123 11.53 -1.76 15.95
C THR A 123 11.59 -2.22 14.49
N THR A 124 12.78 -2.22 13.90
CA THR A 124 13.04 -2.83 12.59
C THR A 124 12.51 -4.27 12.52
N GLY A 125 12.68 -5.04 13.60
CA GLY A 125 12.13 -6.40 13.70
C GLY A 125 10.62 -6.47 13.52
N ARG A 126 9.85 -5.57 14.17
CA ARG A 126 8.38 -5.54 14.02
C ARG A 126 7.93 -5.16 12.62
N ILE A 127 8.63 -4.22 11.98
CA ILE A 127 8.37 -3.86 10.57
C ILE A 127 8.64 -5.07 9.68
N MET A 128 9.77 -5.75 9.90
CA MET A 128 10.16 -6.93 9.15
C MET A 128 9.22 -8.12 9.37
N ASP A 129 8.62 -8.30 10.54
CA ASP A 129 7.62 -9.35 10.77
C ASP A 129 6.34 -9.13 9.94
N ASN A 130 5.91 -7.88 9.80
CA ASN A 130 4.80 -7.54 8.90
C ASN A 130 5.18 -7.79 7.44
N ILE A 131 6.38 -7.37 7.02
CA ILE A 131 6.90 -7.63 5.67
C ILE A 131 6.97 -9.14 5.39
N ARG A 132 7.56 -9.92 6.29
CA ARG A 132 7.64 -11.40 6.19
C ARG A 132 6.26 -12.02 6.04
N SER A 133 5.28 -11.55 6.81
CA SER A 133 3.89 -12.03 6.72
C SER A 133 3.29 -11.74 5.34
N MET A 134 3.47 -10.53 4.81
CA MET A 134 3.03 -10.18 3.46
C MET A 134 3.72 -11.04 2.39
N VAL A 135 5.03 -11.30 2.52
CA VAL A 135 5.78 -12.20 1.62
C VAL A 135 5.23 -13.62 1.67
N GLN A 136 4.92 -14.14 2.86
CA GLN A 136 4.35 -15.49 3.02
C GLN A 136 2.96 -15.59 2.38
N ILE A 137 2.10 -14.58 2.56
CA ILE A 137 0.78 -14.53 1.92
C ILE A 137 0.94 -14.48 0.39
N ALA A 138 1.85 -13.67 -0.14
CA ALA A 138 2.13 -13.59 -1.57
C ALA A 138 2.56 -14.95 -2.13
N LYS A 139 3.53 -15.62 -1.48
CA LYS A 139 4.02 -16.94 -1.89
C LYS A 139 2.91 -18.00 -1.88
N ALA A 140 2.08 -18.01 -0.84
CA ALA A 140 0.93 -18.93 -0.73
C ALA A 140 -0.09 -18.75 -1.87
N ASN A 141 -0.16 -17.54 -2.46
CA ASN A 141 -1.05 -17.21 -3.57
C ASN A 141 -0.33 -17.19 -4.94
N ASN A 142 0.90 -17.71 -5.03
CA ASN A 142 1.73 -17.71 -6.25
C ASN A 142 2.00 -16.31 -6.83
N ILE A 143 2.04 -15.28 -5.98
CA ILE A 143 2.34 -13.91 -6.34
C ILE A 143 3.84 -13.68 -6.19
N LYS A 144 4.50 -13.19 -7.24
CA LYS A 144 5.93 -12.83 -7.18
C LYS A 144 6.11 -11.60 -6.27
N VAL A 145 7.14 -11.60 -5.44
CA VAL A 145 7.44 -10.47 -4.56
C VAL A 145 8.66 -9.71 -5.09
N ILE A 146 8.49 -8.41 -5.23
CA ILE A 146 9.55 -7.42 -5.43
C ILE A 146 9.64 -6.64 -4.12
N LEU A 147 10.72 -6.85 -3.36
CA LEU A 147 10.90 -6.20 -2.07
C LEU A 147 11.74 -4.93 -2.24
N CYS A 148 11.27 -3.80 -1.70
CA CYS A 148 11.93 -2.51 -1.90
C CYS A 148 12.79 -2.12 -0.71
N GLU A 149 14.02 -1.71 -0.97
CA GLU A 149 14.71 -0.79 -0.06
C GLU A 149 13.92 0.53 -0.04
N TYR A 150 13.69 1.06 1.15
CA TYR A 150 13.00 2.33 1.32
C TYR A 150 13.87 3.48 0.81
N LEU A 151 13.21 4.55 0.36
CA LEU A 151 13.84 5.78 -0.10
C LEU A 151 14.65 6.44 1.04
N PRO A 152 15.70 7.21 0.71
CA PRO A 152 16.50 7.88 1.72
C PRO A 152 15.70 9.01 2.37
N VAL A 153 15.72 9.09 3.70
CA VAL A 153 15.03 10.13 4.48
C VAL A 153 15.96 10.61 5.58
N TYR A 154 16.40 11.87 5.49
CA TYR A 154 17.27 12.46 6.51
C TYR A 154 16.51 12.90 7.75
N GLU A 155 15.38 13.58 7.56
CA GLU A 155 14.50 14.06 8.62
C GLU A 155 13.06 14.11 8.10
N TYR A 156 12.08 13.84 8.97
CA TYR A 156 10.67 14.02 8.65
C TYR A 156 10.22 15.44 9.01
N PRO A 157 9.63 16.21 8.07
CA PRO A 157 9.15 17.56 8.36
C PRO A 157 8.18 17.64 9.54
N TRP A 158 7.35 16.61 9.72
CA TRP A 158 6.36 16.46 10.80
C TRP A 158 6.91 15.82 12.08
N ARG A 159 8.15 15.31 12.07
CA ARG A 159 8.81 14.74 13.24
C ARG A 159 10.32 14.90 13.17
N LYS A 160 10.81 15.92 13.86
CA LYS A 160 12.22 16.31 13.88
C LYS A 160 12.98 15.75 15.07
N GLY A 161 14.31 15.85 15.01
CA GLY A 161 15.18 15.62 16.18
C GLY A 161 15.43 14.15 16.54
N PHE A 162 15.32 13.24 15.57
CA PHE A 162 15.78 11.86 15.74
C PHE A 162 16.50 11.37 14.48
N ALA A 163 17.33 10.34 14.63
CA ALA A 163 18.15 9.78 13.55
C ALA A 163 17.29 8.94 12.57
N ALA A 164 16.52 9.61 11.69
CA ALA A 164 15.69 8.95 10.70
C ALA A 164 16.54 8.21 9.64
N ALA A 165 17.61 8.85 9.15
CA ALA A 165 18.51 8.25 8.16
C ALA A 165 19.07 6.90 8.63
N ASP A 166 19.61 6.84 9.83
CA ASP A 166 20.19 5.61 10.39
C ASP A 166 19.15 4.49 10.51
N LYS A 167 17.92 4.83 10.88
CA LYS A 167 16.81 3.86 10.99
C LYS A 167 16.36 3.34 9.62
N ILE A 168 16.34 4.20 8.60
CA ILE A 168 16.03 3.78 7.23
C ILE A 168 17.12 2.86 6.69
N ILE A 169 18.39 3.18 6.94
CA ILE A 169 19.52 2.33 6.56
C ILE A 169 19.43 0.98 7.27
N GLU A 170 19.20 0.96 8.59
CA GLU A 170 19.02 -0.27 9.37
C GLU A 170 17.88 -1.14 8.80
N LEU A 171 16.75 -0.53 8.44
CA LEU A 171 15.65 -1.23 7.79
C LEU A 171 16.03 -1.78 6.42
N ASN A 172 16.72 -0.99 5.59
CA ASN A 172 17.14 -1.40 4.24
C ASN A 172 18.11 -2.57 4.28
N GLU A 173 19.07 -2.59 5.22
CA GLU A 173 19.97 -3.73 5.41
C GLU A 173 19.19 -5.00 5.81
N ALA A 174 18.19 -4.88 6.69
CA ALA A 174 17.33 -6.02 7.06
C ALA A 174 16.48 -6.51 5.87
N ILE A 175 15.95 -5.60 5.06
CA ILE A 175 15.20 -5.88 3.83
C ILE A 175 16.08 -6.62 2.82
N LYS A 176 17.29 -6.11 2.56
CA LYS A 176 18.26 -6.68 1.62
C LYS A 176 18.71 -8.07 2.05
N ALA A 177 19.02 -8.27 3.32
CA ALA A 177 19.37 -9.58 3.87
C ALA A 177 18.23 -10.58 3.68
N TYR A 178 16.99 -10.17 3.99
CA TYR A 178 15.81 -11.03 3.84
C TYR A 178 15.49 -11.35 2.38
N ALA A 179 15.58 -10.37 1.46
CA ALA A 179 15.41 -10.59 0.04
C ALA A 179 16.42 -11.61 -0.51
N GLY A 180 17.68 -11.51 -0.06
CA GLY A 180 18.73 -12.48 -0.40
C GLY A 180 18.43 -13.90 0.09
N GLN A 181 18.02 -14.03 1.36
CA GLN A 181 17.65 -15.31 1.97
C GLN A 181 16.48 -15.98 1.21
N GLU A 182 15.45 -15.21 0.88
CA GLU A 182 14.23 -15.70 0.24
C GLU A 182 14.31 -15.74 -1.30
N ARG A 183 15.46 -15.33 -1.87
CA ARG A 183 15.72 -15.21 -3.32
C ARG A 183 14.69 -14.34 -4.04
N LEU A 184 14.29 -13.25 -3.41
CA LEU A 184 13.36 -12.28 -3.96
C LEU A 184 14.09 -11.27 -4.86
N VAL A 185 13.35 -10.63 -5.77
CA VAL A 185 13.87 -9.46 -6.47
C VAL A 185 13.92 -8.29 -5.48
N LEU A 186 15.10 -7.71 -5.31
CA LEU A 186 15.31 -6.48 -4.57
C LEU A 186 15.17 -5.29 -5.52
N LEU A 187 14.37 -4.30 -5.13
CA LEU A 187 14.24 -3.01 -5.81
C LEU A 187 14.93 -1.94 -4.96
N ASP A 188 15.98 -1.34 -5.51
CA ASP A 188 16.77 -0.31 -4.86
C ASP A 188 16.28 1.09 -5.27
N TYR A 189 15.49 1.71 -4.40
CA TYR A 189 15.16 3.14 -4.51
C TYR A 189 16.15 4.05 -3.78
N PHE A 190 16.99 3.50 -2.90
CA PHE A 190 17.86 4.27 -2.03
C PHE A 190 19.01 4.89 -2.82
N SER A 191 19.82 4.07 -3.48
CA SER A 191 21.04 4.48 -4.18
C SER A 191 20.85 5.60 -5.21
N PRO A 192 19.83 5.57 -6.09
CA PRO A 192 19.70 6.63 -7.10
C PRO A 192 19.22 7.98 -6.53
N LEU A 193 18.57 7.97 -5.35
CA LEU A 193 17.94 9.14 -4.75
C LEU A 193 18.74 9.79 -3.62
N VAL A 194 19.78 9.13 -3.10
CA VAL A 194 20.48 9.53 -1.87
C VAL A 194 21.48 10.69 -2.05
N ASP A 195 21.50 11.61 -1.09
CA ASP A 195 22.48 12.69 -0.92
C ASP A 195 23.63 12.28 0.04
N GLU A 196 24.63 13.12 0.22
CA GLU A 196 25.78 12.87 1.10
C GLU A 196 25.44 12.74 2.59
N ARG A 197 24.21 13.09 2.98
CA ARG A 197 23.71 13.04 4.36
C ARG A 197 22.80 11.84 4.58
N ASN A 198 22.70 10.91 3.62
CA ASN A 198 21.74 9.81 3.61
C ASN A 198 20.26 10.26 3.55
N GLY A 199 20.01 11.47 3.05
CA GLY A 199 18.70 12.01 2.72
C GLY A 199 18.39 11.92 1.24
N GLN A 200 17.22 12.39 0.82
CA GLN A 200 16.89 12.51 -0.59
C GLN A 200 17.51 13.78 -1.18
N LYS A 201 18.11 13.67 -2.38
CA LYS A 201 18.65 14.83 -3.13
C LYS A 201 17.58 15.92 -3.26
N ALA A 202 17.98 17.16 -2.99
CA ALA A 202 17.06 18.29 -2.90
C ALA A 202 16.27 18.52 -4.21
N GLU A 203 16.91 18.30 -5.35
CA GLU A 203 16.31 18.44 -6.68
C GLU A 203 15.34 17.30 -7.03
N LEU A 204 15.26 16.23 -6.23
CA LEU A 204 14.41 15.06 -6.46
C LEU A 204 13.23 14.94 -5.48
N THR A 205 13.14 15.83 -4.50
CA THR A 205 12.15 15.78 -3.42
C THR A 205 11.32 17.06 -3.34
N THR A 206 10.14 16.99 -2.74
CA THR A 206 9.35 18.17 -2.38
C THR A 206 9.57 18.62 -0.93
N ASP A 207 9.91 17.69 -0.05
CA ASP A 207 9.96 17.94 1.41
C ASP A 207 11.05 17.15 2.15
N GLY A 208 11.91 16.43 1.43
CA GLY A 208 12.93 15.55 2.01
C GLY A 208 12.46 14.10 2.22
N VAL A 209 11.19 13.80 1.96
CA VAL A 209 10.60 12.45 2.08
C VAL A 209 9.95 12.02 0.77
N HIS A 210 9.07 12.87 0.22
CA HIS A 210 8.26 12.57 -0.95
C HIS A 210 8.96 13.03 -2.23
N PRO A 211 9.12 12.15 -3.23
CA PRO A 211 9.67 12.52 -4.52
C PRO A 211 8.84 13.58 -5.24
N ASN A 212 9.53 14.45 -5.97
CA ASN A 212 8.92 15.25 -7.02
C ASN A 212 8.86 14.46 -8.34
N GLU A 213 8.39 15.08 -9.43
CA GLU A 213 8.31 14.41 -10.74
C GLU A 213 9.66 13.86 -11.24
N ALA A 214 10.77 14.58 -11.00
CA ALA A 214 12.09 14.11 -11.40
C ALA A 214 12.53 12.89 -10.58
N GLY A 215 12.25 12.89 -9.27
CA GLY A 215 12.46 11.73 -8.41
C GLY A 215 11.63 10.51 -8.86
N TYR A 216 10.35 10.70 -9.17
CA TYR A 216 9.49 9.62 -9.68
C TYR A 216 9.94 9.08 -11.04
N LYS A 217 10.48 9.92 -11.94
CA LYS A 217 11.07 9.44 -13.21
C LYS A 217 12.26 8.52 -12.98
N ILE A 218 13.09 8.81 -11.98
CA ILE A 218 14.21 7.93 -11.60
C ILE A 218 13.68 6.63 -11.00
N MET A 219 12.67 6.69 -10.12
CA MET A 219 12.02 5.51 -9.55
C MET A 219 11.44 4.62 -10.65
N ALA A 220 10.71 5.19 -11.62
CA ALA A 220 10.12 4.45 -12.74
C ALA A 220 11.12 3.52 -13.42
N LYS A 221 12.32 4.04 -13.72
CA LYS A 221 13.38 3.27 -14.39
C LYS A 221 13.78 2.02 -13.58
N VAL A 222 14.12 2.18 -12.30
CA VAL A 222 14.55 1.04 -11.47
C VAL A 222 13.39 0.09 -11.17
N THR A 223 12.16 0.60 -11.08
CA THR A 223 10.95 -0.22 -10.93
C THR A 223 10.71 -1.10 -12.13
N ASP A 224 10.78 -0.56 -13.35
CA ASP A 224 10.58 -1.33 -14.58
C ASP A 224 11.64 -2.43 -14.74
N GLU A 225 12.90 -2.13 -14.41
CA GLU A 225 13.98 -3.13 -14.39
C GLU A 225 13.70 -4.27 -13.39
N ALA A 226 13.21 -3.95 -12.19
CA ALA A 226 12.86 -4.94 -11.18
C ALA A 226 11.62 -5.77 -11.57
N ILE A 227 10.59 -5.14 -12.13
CA ILE A 227 9.39 -5.83 -12.64
C ILE A 227 9.78 -6.80 -13.75
N ALA A 228 10.58 -6.34 -14.72
CA ALA A 228 11.07 -7.18 -15.80
C ALA A 228 11.89 -8.37 -15.28
N LYS A 229 12.69 -8.18 -14.22
CA LYS A 229 13.43 -9.28 -13.58
C LYS A 229 12.51 -10.28 -12.87
N ALA A 230 11.45 -9.81 -12.21
CA ALA A 230 10.56 -10.66 -11.42
C ALA A 230 9.57 -11.47 -12.25
N LEU A 231 9.18 -10.95 -13.42
CA LEU A 231 8.19 -11.54 -14.32
C LEU A 231 8.79 -12.31 -15.51
N LYS A 232 10.12 -12.46 -15.54
CA LYS A 232 10.81 -13.36 -16.47
C LYS A 232 10.38 -14.82 -16.30
#